data_AF-A0A2Z6RL08-F1
#
_entry.id   AF-A0A2Z6RL08-F1
#
_cell.length_a   1.000
_cell.length_b   1.000
_cell.length_c   1.000
_cell.angle_alpha   90.00
_cell.angle_beta   90.00
_cell.angle_gamma   90.00
#
_symmetry.space_group_name_H-M   'P 1'
#
loop_
_entity.id
_entity.type
_entity.pdbx_description
1 polymer ?
#
loop_
_entity_poly.entity_id
_entity_poly.type
_entity_poly.pdbx_seq_one_letter_code
_entity_poly.pdbx_strand_id
1 'polypeptide(L)'
;MLVATNNPDNAKMAPYECGMPPASDARHKFQISFFLVAILFLVFDCEILFLYPLVVSLYHISSFGFWISMIFILLLTIGFVYELGKGALDYAKDSSSSKNSPKY
;
A
#
# COMPACT_ATOMS: atom_id res chain seq x y z
N MET A 1 -6.54 26.52 17.27
CA MET A 1 -5.42 27.36 16.77
C MET A 1 -5.52 28.84 17.21
N LEU A 2 -6.64 29.31 17.78
CA LEU A 2 -6.83 30.72 18.17
C LEU A 2 -6.29 31.10 19.56
N VAL A 3 -5.98 30.14 20.44
CA VAL A 3 -5.50 30.39 21.82
C VAL A 3 -4.28 29.52 22.10
N ALA A 4 -3.24 29.66 21.29
CA ALA A 4 -1.94 29.04 21.56
C ALA A 4 -0.88 30.14 21.54
N THR A 5 -0.01 30.17 22.56
CA THR A 5 1.08 31.14 22.61
C THR A 5 2.08 30.83 21.51
N ASN A 6 2.16 31.70 20.50
CA ASN A 6 3.09 31.55 19.40
C ASN A 6 4.40 32.22 19.76
N ASN A 7 5.33 31.46 20.34
CA ASN A 7 6.69 31.91 20.61
C ASN A 7 7.70 30.96 19.92
N PRO A 8 7.98 31.19 18.63
CA PRO A 8 8.88 30.35 17.84
C PRO A 8 10.33 30.60 18.26
N ASP A 9 10.95 29.56 18.80
CA ASP A 9 12.38 29.54 19.15
C ASP A 9 13.10 28.60 18.17
N ASN A 10 14.34 28.92 17.83
CA ASN A 10 15.13 28.19 16.82
C ASN A 10 15.30 26.71 17.23
N ALA A 11 15.50 26.45 18.53
CA ALA A 11 15.57 25.11 19.10
C ALA A 11 14.23 24.35 19.09
N LYS A 12 13.07 25.04 19.07
CA LYS A 12 11.74 24.40 19.00
C LYS A 12 11.32 24.04 17.58
N MET A 13 11.88 24.74 16.59
CA MET A 13 11.60 24.49 15.17
C MET A 13 12.58 23.48 14.55
N ALA A 14 13.64 23.10 15.27
CA ALA A 14 14.59 22.10 14.84
C ALA A 14 14.03 20.67 14.99
N PRO A 15 14.35 19.73 14.07
CA PRO A 15 14.03 18.32 14.24
C PRO A 15 14.64 17.74 15.52
N TYR A 16 13.91 16.85 16.20
CA TYR A 16 14.40 16.17 17.40
C TYR A 16 15.36 15.04 17.01
N GLU A 17 16.66 15.21 17.27
CA GLU A 17 17.71 14.22 16.96
C GLU A 17 18.62 13.95 18.16
N CYS A 18 18.05 13.92 19.37
CA CYS A 18 18.79 13.60 20.61
C CYS A 18 20.06 14.47 20.83
N GLY A 19 20.05 15.73 20.38
CA GLY A 19 21.14 16.69 20.61
C GLY A 19 22.24 16.73 19.54
N MET A 20 22.10 16.00 18.43
CA MET A 20 23.01 16.03 17.29
C MET A 20 22.43 16.88 16.15
N PRO A 21 23.26 17.59 15.37
CA PRO A 21 22.79 18.27 14.17
C PRO A 21 22.34 17.23 13.11
N PRO A 22 21.33 17.54 12.27
CA PRO A 22 20.79 16.60 11.30
C PRO A 22 21.84 16.08 10.35
N ALA A 23 22.26 14.84 10.63
CA ALA A 23 23.21 14.12 9.82
C ALA A 23 22.44 13.28 8.80
N SER A 24 22.37 13.84 7.59
CA SER A 24 22.11 13.16 6.31
C SER A 24 20.66 12.92 5.88
N ASP A 25 20.56 12.61 4.58
CA ASP A 25 19.39 12.61 3.69
C ASP A 25 18.12 11.98 4.33
N ALA A 26 17.05 12.76 4.41
CA ALA A 26 15.73 12.31 4.88
C ALA A 26 15.06 11.28 3.95
N ARG A 27 15.72 10.91 2.84
CA ARG A 27 15.28 9.84 1.94
C ARG A 27 15.69 8.46 2.47
N HIS A 28 14.88 7.96 3.39
CA HIS A 28 14.88 6.53 3.68
C HIS A 28 14.29 5.78 2.47
N LYS A 29 14.97 4.72 2.01
CA LYS A 29 14.42 3.82 1.00
C LYS A 29 13.29 3.02 1.65
N PHE A 30 12.05 3.44 1.38
CA PHE A 30 10.88 2.67 1.80
C PHE A 30 10.91 1.28 1.15
N GLN A 31 10.53 0.27 1.92
CA GLN A 31 10.45 -1.12 1.45
C GLN A 31 9.37 -1.24 0.36
N ILE A 32 9.65 -2.01 -0.70
CA ILE A 32 8.70 -2.24 -1.81
C ILE A 32 7.35 -2.80 -1.33
N SER A 33 7.34 -3.50 -0.20
CA SER A 33 6.14 -4.12 0.39
C SER A 33 5.01 -3.11 0.64
N PHE A 34 5.35 -1.88 1.06
CA PHE A 34 4.34 -0.83 1.27
C PHE A 34 3.66 -0.40 -0.03
N PHE A 35 4.40 -0.43 -1.14
CA PHE A 35 3.86 -0.12 -2.47
C PHE A 35 2.99 -1.27 -3.00
N LEU A 36 3.38 -2.53 -2.76
CA LEU A 36 2.58 -3.70 -3.14
C LEU A 36 1.21 -3.69 -2.44
N VAL A 37 1.17 -3.36 -1.15
CA VAL A 37 -0.11 -3.20 -0.41
C VAL A 37 -0.97 -2.09 -1.02
N ALA A 38 -0.37 -0.97 -1.45
CA ALA A 38 -1.11 0.12 -2.08
C ALA A 38 -1.72 -0.26 -3.44
N ILE A 39 -0.97 -0.98 -4.28
CA ILE A 39 -1.51 -1.51 -5.56
C ILE A 39 -2.59 -2.54 -5.29
N LEU A 40 -2.37 -3.44 -4.33
CA LEU A 40 -3.32 -4.48 -3.97
C LEU A 40 -4.65 -3.88 -3.49
N PHE A 41 -4.58 -2.84 -2.66
CA PHE A 41 -5.74 -2.08 -2.21
C PHE A 41 -6.48 -1.41 -3.39
N LEU A 42 -5.73 -0.82 -4.33
CA LEU A 42 -6.31 -0.19 -5.52
C LEU A 42 -7.08 -1.20 -6.40
N VAL A 43 -6.53 -2.38 -6.63
CA VAL A 43 -7.20 -3.42 -7.44
C VAL A 43 -8.44 -3.95 -6.75
N PHE A 44 -8.36 -4.21 -5.44
CA PHE A 44 -9.52 -4.67 -4.66
C PHE A 44 -10.63 -3.62 -4.55
N ASP A 45 -10.27 -2.33 -4.43
CA ASP A 45 -11.25 -1.23 -4.46
C ASP A 45 -11.98 -1.17 -5.82
N CYS A 46 -11.26 -1.35 -6.92
CA CYS A 46 -11.85 -1.48 -8.25
C CYS A 46 -12.77 -2.71 -8.39
N GLU A 47 -12.44 -3.85 -7.78
CA GLU A 47 -13.28 -5.05 -7.78
C GLU A 47 -14.63 -4.78 -7.09
N ILE A 48 -14.61 -4.13 -5.92
CA ILE A 48 -15.84 -3.76 -5.19
C ILE A 48 -16.67 -2.75 -5.99
N LEU A 49 -16.02 -1.75 -6.59
CA LEU A 49 -16.67 -0.77 -7.47
C LEU A 49 -17.42 -1.43 -8.62
N PHE A 50 -16.90 -2.53 -9.17
CA PHE A 50 -17.55 -3.26 -10.24
C PHE A 50 -18.67 -4.19 -9.74
N LEU A 51 -18.52 -4.71 -8.52
CA LEU A 51 -19.51 -5.55 -7.86
C LEU A 51 -20.76 -4.75 -7.46
N TYR A 52 -20.62 -3.47 -7.13
CA TYR A 52 -21.74 -2.63 -6.70
C TYR A 52 -22.85 -2.49 -7.77
N PRO A 53 -22.59 -2.09 -9.03
CA PRO A 53 -23.59 -2.06 -10.09
C PRO A 53 -24.22 -3.43 -10.36
N LEU A 54 -23.44 -4.51 -10.25
CA LEU A 54 -23.95 -5.86 -10.40
C LEU A 54 -25.03 -6.14 -9.35
N VAL A 55 -24.76 -5.87 -8.07
CA VAL A 55 -25.70 -6.06 -6.96
C VAL A 55 -26.96 -5.21 -7.13
N VAL A 56 -26.81 -3.94 -7.51
CA VAL A 56 -27.94 -3.02 -7.69
C VAL A 56 -28.84 -3.43 -8.87
N SER A 57 -28.26 -3.99 -9.94
CA SER A 57 -28.98 -4.34 -11.16
C SER A 57 -29.38 -5.82 -11.28
N LEU A 58 -29.15 -6.65 -10.25
CA LEU A 58 -29.41 -8.10 -10.27
C LEU A 58 -30.82 -8.46 -10.75
N TYR A 59 -31.84 -7.66 -10.38
CA TYR A 59 -33.23 -7.90 -10.76
C TYR A 59 -33.53 -7.63 -12.24
N HIS A 60 -32.72 -6.81 -12.90
CA HIS A 60 -32.89 -6.42 -14.30
C HIS A 60 -31.95 -7.14 -15.27
N ILE A 61 -30.96 -7.86 -14.75
CA ILE A 61 -29.94 -8.50 -15.58
C ILE A 61 -30.44 -9.86 -16.10
N SER A 62 -30.23 -10.11 -17.39
CA SER A 62 -30.47 -11.44 -17.99
C SER A 62 -29.43 -12.44 -17.49
N SER A 63 -29.78 -13.74 -17.44
CA SER A 63 -28.87 -14.83 -17.04
C SER A 63 -27.54 -14.80 -17.79
N PHE A 64 -27.52 -14.32 -19.03
CA PHE A 64 -26.30 -14.14 -19.82
C PHE A 64 -25.39 -13.03 -19.27
N GLY A 65 -25.96 -11.89 -18.89
CA GLY A 65 -25.22 -10.78 -18.29
C GLY A 65 -24.63 -11.16 -16.94
N PHE A 66 -25.37 -11.95 -16.15
CA PHE A 66 -24.88 -12.50 -14.89
C PHE A 66 -23.61 -13.34 -15.07
N TRP A 67 -23.59 -14.25 -16.07
CA TRP A 67 -22.42 -15.09 -16.35
C TRP A 67 -21.20 -14.30 -16.80
N ILE A 68 -21.40 -13.29 -17.65
CA ILE A 68 -20.29 -12.41 -18.10
C ILE A 68 -19.69 -11.67 -16.93
N SER A 69 -20.54 -11.07 -16.08
CA SER A 69 -20.06 -10.34 -14.91
C SER A 69 -19.39 -11.26 -13.87
N MET A 70 -19.86 -12.50 -13.71
CA MET A 70 -19.21 -13.50 -12.87
C MET A 70 -17.80 -13.86 -13.37
N ILE A 71 -17.64 -14.06 -14.68
CA ILE A 71 -16.32 -14.34 -15.28
C ILE A 71 -15.39 -13.14 -15.09
N PHE A 72 -15.90 -11.91 -15.26
CA PHE A 72 -15.11 -10.70 -15.06
C PHE A 72 -14.61 -10.56 -13.62
N ILE A 73 -15.48 -10.76 -12.63
CA ILE A 73 -15.10 -10.75 -11.21
C ILE A 73 -14.07 -11.84 -10.95
N LEU A 74 -14.32 -13.09 -11.37
CA LEU A 74 -13.41 -14.21 -11.17
C LEU A 74 -12.00 -13.93 -11.73
N LEU A 75 -11.91 -13.29 -12.89
CA LEU A 75 -10.63 -12.96 -13.52
C LEU A 75 -9.83 -11.93 -12.69
N LEU A 76 -10.51 -10.90 -12.16
CA LEU A 76 -9.90 -9.94 -11.24
C LEU A 76 -9.44 -10.61 -9.93
N THR A 77 -10.30 -11.43 -9.33
CA THR A 77 -9.97 -12.13 -8.08
C THR A 77 -8.79 -13.09 -8.26
N ILE A 78 -8.70 -13.80 -9.39
CA ILE A 78 -7.55 -14.69 -9.68
C ILE A 78 -6.25 -13.89 -9.79
N GLY A 79 -6.27 -12.75 -10.49
CA GLY A 79 -5.10 -11.86 -10.58
C GLY A 79 -4.65 -11.37 -9.21
N PHE A 80 -5.60 -10.98 -8.36
CA PHE A 80 -5.35 -10.56 -6.97
C PHE A 80 -4.74 -11.69 -6.12
N VAL A 81 -5.31 -12.90 -6.17
CA VAL A 81 -4.82 -14.07 -5.42
C VAL A 81 -3.42 -14.49 -5.89
N TYR A 82 -3.13 -14.38 -7.19
CA TYR A 82 -1.82 -14.69 -7.73
C TYR A 82 -0.72 -13.77 -7.17
N GLU A 83 -0.96 -12.47 -7.13
CA GLU A 83 -0.02 -11.49 -6.56
C GLU A 83 0.17 -11.67 -5.05
N LEU A 84 -0.90 -12.02 -4.31
CA LEU A 84 -0.82 -12.38 -2.90
C LEU A 84 0.06 -13.62 -2.66
N GLY A 85 -0.12 -14.67 -3.49
CA GLY A 85 0.63 -15.92 -3.38
C GLY A 85 2.12 -15.78 -3.72
N LYS A 86 2.50 -14.76 -4.51
CA LYS A 86 3.89 -14.53 -4.93
C LYS A 86 4.78 -13.86 -3.87
N GLY A 87 4.23 -13.55 -2.68
CA GLY A 87 5.04 -13.15 -1.54
C GLY A 87 5.28 -11.65 -1.43
N ALA A 88 4.28 -10.82 -1.73
CA ALA A 88 4.31 -9.39 -1.39
C ALA A 88 4.49 -9.10 0.12
N LEU A 89 4.32 -10.13 0.96
CA LEU A 89 4.39 -10.07 2.42
C LEU A 89 5.47 -10.99 3.02
N ASP A 90 6.44 -11.47 2.22
CA ASP A 90 7.49 -12.35 2.75
C ASP A 90 8.62 -11.54 3.38
N TYR A 91 8.31 -10.89 4.52
CA TYR A 91 9.25 -10.11 5.33
C TYR A 91 10.43 -10.94 5.88
N ALA A 92 10.49 -12.24 5.63
CA ALA A 92 11.47 -13.14 6.23
C ALA A 92 12.75 -13.34 5.38
N LYS A 93 12.77 -13.00 4.08
CA LYS A 93 13.90 -13.38 3.20
C LYS A 93 14.88 -12.26 2.87
N ASP A 94 14.60 -11.05 3.33
CA ASP A 94 15.44 -9.87 3.07
C ASP A 94 16.68 -9.82 3.99
N SER A 95 16.72 -10.65 5.03
CA SER A 95 17.90 -10.82 5.89
C SER A 95 19.03 -11.65 5.25
N SER A 96 18.81 -12.21 4.06
CA SER A 96 19.74 -13.16 3.41
C SER A 96 20.53 -12.58 2.23
N SER A 97 20.41 -11.28 1.94
CA SER A 97 21.20 -10.57 0.91
C SER A 97 21.91 -9.31 1.44
N SER A 98 22.31 -9.33 2.72
CA SER A 98 23.29 -8.39 3.28
C SER A 98 24.25 -9.13 4.21
N LYS A 99 24.81 -10.24 3.71
CA LYS A 99 25.91 -10.96 4.39
C LYS A 99 27.22 -10.91 3.60
N ASN A 100 27.31 -10.06 2.58
CA ASN A 100 28.47 -9.98 1.70
C ASN A 100 28.76 -8.54 1.25
N SER A 101 29.13 -7.67 2.19
CA SER A 101 29.86 -6.44 1.85
C SER A 101 31.05 -6.31 2.79
N PRO A 102 32.28 -6.20 2.25
CA PRO A 102 33.50 -6.21 3.04
C PRO A 102 33.57 -4.96 3.92
N LYS A 103 33.91 -5.24 5.18
CA LYS A 103 34.13 -4.30 6.26
C LYS A 103 35.39 -3.49 5.96
N TYR A 104 35.25 -2.17 5.75
CA TYR A 104 36.30 -1.17 5.97
C TYR A 104 35.85 -0.26 7.09
#